data_AF-B8A3B4-F1
#
_entry.id   AF-B8A3B4-F1
#
_cell.length_a   1.000
_cell.length_b   1.000
_cell.length_c   1.000
_cell.angle_alpha   90.00
_cell.angle_beta   90.00
_cell.angle_gamma   90.00
#
_symmetry.space_group_name_H-M   'P 1'
#
loop_
_entity.id
_entity.type
_entity.pdbx_description
1 polymer ?
#
loop_
_entity_poly.entity_id
_entity_poly.type
_entity_poly.pdbx_seq_one_letter_code
_entity_poly.pdbx_strand_id
1 'polypeptide(L)'
;MHLRIGSHQLLLLSTKQLFPFLPPPKCPRARHRHRQWPPSSSSRFSRAAHGPSGRTAAMSPPGAARVTDADLYAPAKELYLGDRCQVADTPAPWQFWMVMLKNGNLDTTAAACPENGRPARPFPQTSRFPCPAGAGCMNQPLLFHNRTALDDAGRRLRGGLFGTYDLDAAAGLGAGDVSFYSVTWEKDVAASGRGGGWAFHHKLCTSTKYPWLMLYLRSDATRGFSGGYHYDTRGMTKTVPESPDFKVRLTLDVKQGGGRNSQFYLMDMGSCWKNDGRACDGDTATDVTRYSEMIINPATPAWCSPSRIDQCPPWHTFRNGSRVHRRDGARFPYGAYHVYCSPGNAARAEQPTTYCDAYSNPQAQEILQLLPHPVWGEFGYPTARGQGWVGDPRAWDLDVGAMSQALYFYQDPGTPPARRRWTSLDVGTEIYVSDRAEEAEWTLSGFDILVPDKCIKSQQRASNSCW
;
A
#
# COMPACT_ATOMS: atom_id res chain seq x y z
N MET A 1 -15.19 -24.03 29.59
CA MET A 1 -13.73 -23.97 29.86
C MET A 1 -13.23 -22.64 29.34
N HIS A 2 -12.81 -21.74 30.23
CA HIS A 2 -12.51 -20.33 29.94
C HIS A 2 -11.30 -20.17 29.00
N LEU A 3 -11.44 -19.39 27.92
CA LEU A 3 -10.33 -18.98 27.07
C LEU A 3 -10.05 -17.48 27.23
N ARG A 4 -8.90 -17.15 27.81
CA ARG A 4 -8.33 -15.79 27.86
C ARG A 4 -7.76 -15.45 26.47
N ILE A 5 -8.18 -14.33 25.90
CA ILE A 5 -7.62 -13.78 24.65
C ILE A 5 -6.60 -12.71 25.03
N GLY A 6 -5.33 -12.94 24.69
CA GLY A 6 -4.24 -11.99 24.90
C GLY A 6 -4.21 -10.92 23.80
N SER A 7 -4.05 -9.66 24.20
CA SER A 7 -4.04 -8.45 23.37
C SER A 7 -2.62 -7.91 23.21
N HIS A 8 -1.98 -8.08 22.05
CA HIS A 8 -0.58 -7.62 21.81
C HIS A 8 -0.22 -7.30 20.34
N GLN A 9 -0.79 -6.29 19.67
CA GLN A 9 -0.32 -5.87 18.33
C GLN A 9 0.74 -4.76 18.38
N LEU A 10 1.73 -4.85 17.48
CA LEU A 10 2.81 -3.88 17.25
C LEU A 10 2.84 -3.51 15.76
N LEU A 11 3.14 -2.24 15.49
CA LEU A 11 3.12 -1.57 14.20
C LEU A 11 4.45 -1.77 13.44
N LEU A 12 4.38 -2.07 12.13
CA LEU A 12 5.50 -1.99 11.19
C LEU A 12 5.54 -0.59 10.56
N LEU A 13 6.69 0.09 10.67
CA LEU A 13 6.97 1.36 10.01
C LEU A 13 8.37 1.28 9.41
N SER A 14 8.47 1.47 8.09
CA SER A 14 9.73 1.70 7.38
C SER A 14 10.09 3.19 7.51
N THR A 15 11.19 3.49 8.20
CA THR A 15 11.72 4.86 8.37
C THR A 15 13.24 4.82 8.27
N LYS A 16 13.84 5.69 7.46
CA LYS A 16 15.29 5.96 7.51
C LYS A 16 15.57 6.95 8.66
N GLN A 17 16.31 6.54 9.69
CA GLN A 17 16.99 7.49 10.60
C GLN A 17 18.16 6.84 11.35
N LEU A 18 19.28 7.56 11.39
CA LEU A 18 20.45 7.34 12.22
C LEU A 18 20.29 8.13 13.53
N PHE A 19 20.02 7.46 14.66
CA PHE A 19 20.26 8.01 16.01
C PHE A 19 20.61 6.88 17.02
N PRO A 20 21.32 7.18 18.11
CA PRO A 20 21.86 6.17 19.02
C PRO A 20 20.76 5.58 19.91
N PHE A 21 20.88 4.25 20.08
CA PHE A 21 20.14 3.35 20.97
C PHE A 21 19.27 4.00 22.06
N LEU A 22 17.95 4.02 21.83
CA LEU A 22 16.98 3.92 22.92
C LEU A 22 16.86 2.44 23.35
N PRO A 23 16.79 2.13 24.65
CA PRO A 23 16.60 0.77 25.12
C PRO A 23 15.25 0.21 24.63
N PRO A 24 15.19 -1.08 24.27
CA PRO A 24 14.01 -1.67 23.64
C PRO A 24 12.79 -1.68 24.59
N PRO A 25 11.56 -1.45 24.10
CA PRO A 25 10.36 -1.76 24.85
C PRO A 25 10.27 -3.28 25.09
N LYS A 26 10.02 -3.67 26.34
CA LYS A 26 9.89 -5.09 26.74
C LYS A 26 8.55 -5.65 26.25
N CYS A 27 8.58 -6.64 25.35
CA CYS A 27 7.45 -7.55 25.15
C CYS A 27 7.32 -8.49 26.36
N PRO A 28 6.11 -8.72 26.91
CA PRO A 28 5.93 -9.68 27.98
C PRO A 28 6.17 -11.11 27.46
N ARG A 29 7.29 -11.72 27.87
CA ARG A 29 7.51 -13.16 27.66
C ARG A 29 6.46 -13.94 28.44
N ALA A 30 5.72 -14.82 27.77
CA ALA A 30 4.99 -15.89 28.45
C ALA A 30 5.99 -16.71 29.26
N ARG A 31 5.88 -16.66 30.59
CA ARG A 31 6.75 -17.41 31.52
C ARG A 31 6.43 -18.90 31.40
N HIS A 32 7.20 -19.65 30.62
CA HIS A 32 7.35 -21.08 30.88
C HIS A 32 8.28 -21.25 32.10
N ARG A 33 7.72 -21.78 33.19
CA ARG A 33 8.49 -22.22 34.35
C ARG A 33 9.32 -23.44 33.94
N HIS A 34 10.64 -23.30 33.93
CA HIS A 34 11.55 -24.44 34.11
C HIS A 34 12.48 -24.16 35.29
N ARG A 35 12.55 -25.16 36.18
CA ARG A 35 13.34 -25.21 37.41
C ARG A 35 14.84 -25.03 37.10
N GLN A 36 15.54 -24.31 37.96
CA GLN A 36 17.00 -24.25 38.02
C GLN A 36 17.59 -25.52 38.63
N TRP A 37 18.85 -25.86 38.25
CA TRP A 37 20.05 -26.19 39.06
C TRP A 37 21.09 -26.95 38.18
N PRO A 38 22.41 -27.00 38.50
CA PRO A 38 23.47 -26.00 38.23
C PRO A 38 24.62 -26.58 37.32
N PRO A 39 25.80 -25.92 37.13
CA PRO A 39 26.63 -26.05 35.92
C PRO A 39 27.89 -26.93 36.08
N SER A 40 28.45 -27.45 34.97
CA SER A 40 29.87 -27.81 34.88
C SER A 40 30.44 -27.95 33.45
N SER A 41 31.57 -27.25 33.25
CA SER A 41 32.82 -27.59 32.53
C SER A 41 32.84 -28.20 31.10
N SER A 42 33.44 -27.42 30.19
CA SER A 42 34.50 -27.75 29.21
C SER A 42 34.77 -29.22 28.80
N SER A 43 34.76 -29.50 27.48
CA SER A 43 35.98 -29.73 26.65
C SER A 43 35.74 -30.55 25.35
N ARG A 44 36.28 -30.00 24.25
CA ARG A 44 37.04 -30.58 23.12
C ARG A 44 36.74 -31.97 22.47
N PHE A 45 36.63 -31.88 21.13
CA PHE A 45 37.23 -32.70 20.04
C PHE A 45 36.54 -33.97 19.45
N SER A 46 36.15 -33.80 18.16
CA SER A 46 36.49 -34.58 16.96
C SER A 46 35.75 -35.84 16.46
N ARG A 47 35.42 -35.72 15.15
CA ARG A 47 35.41 -36.68 14.00
C ARG A 47 34.20 -37.61 13.74
N ALA A 48 33.43 -37.16 12.74
CA ALA A 48 33.09 -37.80 11.44
C ALA A 48 32.55 -39.25 11.37
N ALA A 49 31.35 -39.40 10.77
CA ALA A 49 31.10 -40.30 9.62
C ALA A 49 29.68 -40.13 9.01
N HIS A 50 29.62 -40.40 7.71
CA HIS A 50 28.57 -40.40 6.68
C HIS A 50 27.09 -40.73 7.00
N GLY A 51 26.18 -40.11 6.23
CA GLY A 51 24.84 -40.66 5.89
C GLY A 51 23.73 -39.61 5.70
N PRO A 52 22.85 -39.72 4.68
CA PRO A 52 22.13 -38.59 4.09
C PRO A 52 20.86 -38.21 4.85
N SER A 53 20.57 -36.91 5.00
CA SER A 53 19.21 -36.48 5.34
C SER A 53 18.91 -35.10 4.78
N GLY A 54 17.83 -35.03 4.02
CA GLY A 54 17.19 -33.77 3.67
C GLY A 54 16.74 -33.08 4.95
N ARG A 55 17.25 -31.86 5.16
CA ARG A 55 16.64 -30.86 6.02
C ARG A 55 16.85 -29.52 5.34
N THR A 56 15.74 -28.90 4.98
CA THR A 56 15.65 -27.47 4.72
C THR A 56 16.38 -26.73 5.82
N ALA A 57 17.49 -26.06 5.47
CA ALA A 57 18.20 -25.21 6.39
C ALA A 57 17.24 -24.09 6.83
N ALA A 58 16.77 -24.18 8.07
CA ALA A 58 16.20 -23.03 8.76
C ALA A 58 17.33 -22.00 8.87
N MET A 59 17.23 -20.94 8.07
CA MET A 59 18.15 -19.81 8.15
C MET A 59 17.97 -19.19 9.53
N SER A 60 18.96 -19.33 10.41
CA SER A 60 19.03 -18.60 11.67
C SER A 60 18.88 -17.10 11.37
N PRO A 61 18.11 -16.34 12.17
CA PRO A 61 18.05 -14.90 11.99
C PRO A 61 19.48 -14.36 12.11
N PRO A 62 19.93 -13.45 11.23
CA PRO A 62 21.23 -12.84 11.38
C PRO A 62 21.28 -12.20 12.77
N GLY A 63 22.23 -12.65 13.60
CA GLY A 63 22.57 -11.94 14.82
C GLY A 63 22.78 -10.47 14.46
N ALA A 64 22.25 -9.57 15.28
CA ALA A 64 22.15 -8.13 15.04
C ALA A 64 23.47 -7.52 14.52
N ALA A 65 23.70 -7.63 13.21
CA ALA A 65 24.74 -6.93 12.52
C ALA A 65 24.34 -5.46 12.54
N ARG A 66 25.27 -4.59 12.91
CA ARG A 66 25.05 -3.16 12.99
C ARG A 66 24.85 -2.66 11.55
N VAL A 67 23.61 -2.55 11.10
CA VAL A 67 23.30 -1.98 9.78
C VAL A 67 23.55 -0.47 9.88
N THR A 68 24.67 -0.02 9.33
CA THR A 68 25.08 1.39 9.33
C THR A 68 24.63 2.15 8.08
N ASP A 69 24.27 1.41 7.03
CA ASP A 69 23.73 1.95 5.80
C ASP A 69 22.22 2.24 5.98
N ALA A 70 21.80 3.48 5.72
CA ALA A 70 20.41 3.89 5.91
C ALA A 70 19.45 3.21 4.92
N ASP A 71 19.91 2.87 3.72
CA ASP A 71 19.13 2.21 2.68
C ASP A 71 18.91 0.73 3.02
N LEU A 72 19.87 0.09 3.68
CA LEU A 72 19.72 -1.26 4.22
C LEU A 72 19.00 -1.27 5.57
N TYR A 73 19.05 -0.18 6.34
CA TYR A 73 18.44 -0.12 7.66
C TYR A 73 16.91 -0.20 7.59
N ALA A 74 16.29 0.53 6.68
CA ALA A 74 14.84 0.52 6.51
C ALA A 74 14.25 -0.89 6.25
N PRO A 75 14.72 -1.65 5.24
CA PRO A 75 14.25 -3.02 5.02
C PRO A 75 14.63 -3.96 6.17
N ALA A 76 15.84 -3.82 6.74
CA ALA A 76 16.24 -4.65 7.88
C ALA A 76 15.36 -4.41 9.13
N LYS A 77 14.99 -3.16 9.40
CA LYS A 77 14.06 -2.78 10.48
C LYS A 77 12.68 -3.39 10.25
N GLU A 78 12.17 -3.32 9.02
CA GLU A 78 10.89 -3.92 8.67
C GLU A 78 10.91 -5.44 8.88
N LEU A 79 11.94 -6.13 8.38
CA LEU A 79 12.12 -7.56 8.58
C LEU A 79 12.22 -7.93 10.07
N TYR A 80 12.98 -7.17 10.85
CA TYR A 80 13.13 -7.39 12.28
C TYR A 80 11.81 -7.20 13.03
N LEU A 81 11.07 -6.11 12.77
CA LEU A 81 9.79 -5.85 13.42
C LEU A 81 8.76 -6.91 13.04
N GLY A 82 8.74 -7.35 11.77
CA GLY A 82 7.87 -8.44 11.31
C GLY A 82 8.15 -9.75 12.04
N ASP A 83 9.42 -10.15 12.13
CA ASP A 83 9.85 -11.37 12.85
C ASP A 83 9.46 -11.34 14.33
N ARG A 84 9.64 -10.19 15.00
CA ARG A 84 9.25 -10.00 16.41
C ARG A 84 7.75 -10.15 16.66
N CYS A 85 6.94 -9.92 15.63
CA CYS A 85 5.49 -9.97 15.70
C CYS A 85 4.91 -11.23 15.05
N GLN A 86 5.77 -12.13 14.56
CA GLN A 86 5.34 -13.37 13.95
C GLN A 86 4.72 -14.30 15.01
N VAL A 87 3.53 -14.80 14.71
CA VAL A 87 2.80 -15.75 15.55
C VAL A 87 2.41 -16.98 14.72
N ALA A 88 2.03 -18.05 15.41
CA ALA A 88 1.56 -19.26 14.75
C ALA A 88 0.23 -19.03 14.02
N ASP A 89 0.10 -19.62 12.85
CA ASP A 89 -1.08 -19.48 11.98
C ASP A 89 -2.29 -20.26 12.49
N THR A 90 -2.05 -21.26 13.34
CA THR A 90 -3.06 -22.16 13.86
C THR A 90 -3.16 -21.98 15.39
N PRO A 91 -4.37 -21.91 15.97
CA PRO A 91 -5.68 -22.03 15.32
C PRO A 91 -6.23 -20.72 14.73
N ALA A 92 -5.60 -19.58 15.00
CA ALA A 92 -6.07 -18.28 14.52
C ALA A 92 -4.86 -17.40 14.12
N PRO A 93 -4.66 -17.13 12.81
CA PRO A 93 -3.56 -16.29 12.38
C PRO A 93 -3.81 -14.85 12.81
N TRP A 94 -2.76 -14.14 13.18
CA TRP A 94 -2.86 -12.70 13.37
C TRP A 94 -2.85 -11.97 12.04
N GLN A 95 -3.61 -10.88 12.01
CA GLN A 95 -3.60 -9.90 10.94
C GLN A 95 -3.09 -8.60 11.55
N PHE A 96 -2.13 -7.95 10.91
CA PHE A 96 -1.72 -6.59 11.24
C PHE A 96 -2.16 -5.73 10.07
N TRP A 97 -2.85 -4.63 10.29
CA TRP A 97 -3.14 -3.66 9.23
C TRP A 97 -1.98 -2.68 9.13
N MET A 98 -1.85 -2.04 7.98
CA MET A 98 -0.80 -1.06 7.74
C MET A 98 -1.40 0.29 7.42
N VAL A 99 -0.76 1.33 7.91
CA VAL A 99 -1.09 2.71 7.58
C VAL A 99 0.09 3.27 6.82
N MET A 100 -0.15 3.78 5.62
CA MET A 100 0.87 4.48 4.85
C MET A 100 0.58 5.97 4.92
N LEU A 101 1.60 6.71 5.31
CA LEU A 101 1.65 8.15 5.23
C LEU A 101 2.77 8.52 4.26
N LYS A 102 2.45 9.35 3.28
CA LYS A 102 3.41 9.86 2.29
C LYS A 102 3.35 11.39 2.24
N ASN A 103 4.48 11.96 1.89
CA ASN A 103 4.66 13.38 1.59
C ASN A 103 5.17 13.47 0.16
N GLY A 104 4.48 14.24 -0.68
CA GLY A 104 4.83 14.44 -2.09
C GLY A 104 5.88 15.52 -2.33
N ASN A 105 6.40 16.16 -1.28
CA ASN A 105 7.51 17.08 -1.44
C ASN A 105 8.75 16.35 -1.99
N LEU A 106 9.38 16.93 -3.01
CA LEU A 106 10.60 16.40 -3.60
C LEU A 106 11.62 17.54 -3.78
N ASP A 107 12.76 17.39 -3.12
CA ASP A 107 13.93 18.23 -3.34
C ASP A 107 14.66 17.74 -4.59
N THR A 108 14.43 18.43 -5.71
CA THR A 108 14.98 18.05 -7.02
C THR A 108 16.48 18.33 -7.12
N THR A 109 17.03 19.11 -6.18
CA THR A 109 18.46 19.45 -6.14
C THR A 109 19.28 18.41 -5.39
N ALA A 110 18.65 17.69 -4.44
CA ALA A 110 19.28 16.58 -3.74
C ALA A 110 19.49 15.35 -4.65
N ALA A 111 18.65 15.18 -5.69
CA ALA A 111 18.69 14.06 -6.63
C ALA A 111 18.74 12.67 -5.97
N ALA A 112 18.11 12.54 -4.79
CA ALA A 112 18.12 11.31 -4.01
C ALA A 112 17.18 10.23 -4.59
N CYS A 113 16.11 10.65 -5.27
CA CYS A 113 15.17 9.75 -5.92
C CYS A 113 15.68 9.40 -7.32
N PRO A 114 15.78 8.11 -7.68
CA PRO A 114 16.18 7.70 -9.02
C PRO A 114 15.14 8.10 -10.07
N GLU A 115 15.57 8.18 -11.32
CA GLU A 115 14.74 8.42 -12.49
C GLU A 115 14.53 7.10 -13.23
N ASN A 116 13.34 6.48 -13.10
CA ASN A 116 13.02 5.19 -13.72
C ASN A 116 14.08 4.10 -13.44
N GLY A 117 14.51 3.94 -12.20
CA GLY A 117 15.53 2.95 -11.81
C GLY A 117 16.98 3.37 -12.05
N ARG A 118 17.22 4.59 -12.54
CA ARG A 118 18.57 5.09 -12.83
C ARG A 118 18.94 6.24 -11.90
N PRO A 119 20.24 6.43 -11.57
CA PRO A 119 20.67 7.59 -10.81
C PRO A 119 20.23 8.90 -11.47
N ALA A 120 19.54 9.76 -10.72
CA ALA A 120 19.13 11.07 -11.18
C ALA A 120 20.26 12.10 -11.06
N ARG A 121 20.13 13.23 -11.75
CA ARG A 121 20.98 14.41 -11.57
C ARG A 121 20.15 15.55 -10.96
N PRO A 122 20.77 16.47 -10.21
CA PRO A 122 20.06 17.66 -9.73
C PRO A 122 19.42 18.43 -10.89
N PHE A 123 18.18 18.86 -10.71
CA PHE A 123 17.46 19.67 -11.70
C PHE A 123 16.67 20.82 -11.04
N PRO A 124 16.34 21.88 -11.79
CA PRO A 124 15.60 23.02 -11.24
C PRO A 124 14.28 22.60 -10.60
N GLN A 125 13.96 23.21 -9.46
CA GLN A 125 12.69 22.98 -8.79
C GLN A 125 11.52 23.37 -9.71
N THR A 126 10.49 22.53 -9.76
CA THR A 126 9.30 22.76 -10.60
C THR A 126 8.03 22.73 -9.75
N SER A 127 6.94 23.30 -10.23
CA SER A 127 5.65 23.24 -9.55
C SER A 127 5.06 21.83 -9.45
N ARG A 128 5.53 20.88 -10.28
CA ARG A 128 5.14 19.47 -10.22
C ARG A 128 5.61 18.79 -8.93
N PHE A 129 6.73 19.26 -8.40
CA PHE A 129 7.40 18.70 -7.23
C PHE A 129 7.48 19.83 -6.20
N PRO A 130 6.48 20.01 -5.33
CA PRO A 130 6.53 21.08 -4.34
C PRO A 130 7.70 20.86 -3.37
N CYS A 131 8.39 21.93 -3.00
CA CYS A 131 9.41 21.90 -1.96
C CYS A 131 9.45 23.27 -1.25
N PRO A 132 8.37 23.68 -0.56
CA PRO A 132 8.19 25.07 -0.10
C PRO A 132 9.25 25.49 0.93
N ALA A 133 9.75 24.53 1.72
CA ALA A 133 10.82 24.75 2.69
C ALA A 133 12.22 24.87 2.05
N GLY A 134 12.34 24.71 0.72
CA GLY A 134 13.61 24.63 0.02
C GLY A 134 14.36 23.33 0.34
N ALA A 135 15.69 23.39 0.20
CA ALA A 135 16.56 22.22 0.37
C ALA A 135 16.26 21.46 1.68
N GLY A 136 16.10 20.14 1.58
CA GLY A 136 15.75 19.29 2.72
C GLY A 136 14.25 19.22 3.06
N CYS A 137 13.34 19.56 2.14
CA CYS A 137 11.89 19.45 2.35
C CYS A 137 11.36 18.00 2.47
N MET A 138 12.19 17.00 2.17
CA MET A 138 11.87 15.56 2.24
C MET A 138 12.10 14.97 3.65
N ASN A 139 11.35 15.46 4.63
CA ASN A 139 11.47 14.99 6.02
C ASN A 139 10.57 13.79 6.33
N GLN A 140 10.92 13.07 7.40
CA GLN A 140 10.08 12.06 8.04
C GLN A 140 9.15 12.72 9.08
N PRO A 141 7.93 12.20 9.32
CA PRO A 141 6.99 12.80 10.26
C PRO A 141 7.36 12.49 11.73
N LEU A 142 6.87 13.32 12.65
CA LEU A 142 6.69 12.91 14.05
C LEU A 142 5.51 11.94 14.13
N LEU A 143 5.70 10.82 14.82
CA LEU A 143 4.66 9.81 15.02
C LEU A 143 4.48 9.49 16.50
N PHE A 144 3.25 9.64 16.97
CA PHE A 144 2.80 9.27 18.29
C PHE A 144 1.88 8.06 18.19
N HIS A 145 2.11 7.05 19.03
CA HIS A 145 1.37 5.79 19.00
C HIS A 145 0.63 5.57 20.31
N ASN A 146 -0.69 5.51 20.20
CA ASN A 146 -1.59 5.06 21.25
C ASN A 146 -1.81 3.56 21.11
N ARG A 147 -1.18 2.79 21.99
CA ARG A 147 -1.28 1.34 22.00
C ARG A 147 -2.74 0.90 22.09
N THR A 148 -3.09 -0.13 21.33
CA THR A 148 -4.41 -0.74 21.43
C THR A 148 -4.65 -1.27 22.84
N ALA A 149 -5.72 -0.80 23.48
CA ALA A 149 -6.16 -1.24 24.80
C ALA A 149 -7.65 -1.55 24.80
N LEU A 150 -8.06 -2.43 25.72
CA LEU A 150 -9.47 -2.66 26.03
C LEU A 150 -9.95 -1.51 26.92
N ASP A 151 -11.13 -0.96 26.64
CA ASP A 151 -11.74 0.05 27.49
C ASP A 151 -12.07 -0.48 28.89
N ASP A 152 -12.27 0.42 29.86
CA ASP A 152 -12.55 0.06 31.25
C ASP A 152 -13.81 -0.80 31.41
N ALA A 153 -14.76 -0.66 30.49
CA ALA A 153 -15.98 -1.46 30.44
C ALA A 153 -15.77 -2.87 29.88
N GLY A 154 -14.60 -3.19 29.33
CA GLY A 154 -14.31 -4.49 28.73
C GLY A 154 -15.04 -4.78 27.42
N ARG A 155 -15.58 -3.76 26.76
CA ARG A 155 -16.48 -3.87 25.59
C ARG A 155 -15.81 -3.54 24.27
N ARG A 156 -14.83 -2.63 24.27
CA ARG A 156 -14.25 -2.08 23.03
C ARG A 156 -12.73 -2.05 23.08
N LEU A 157 -12.09 -2.59 22.05
CA LEU A 157 -10.66 -2.38 21.80
C LEU A 157 -10.49 -1.07 21.04
N ARG A 158 -9.57 -0.22 21.46
CA ARG A 158 -9.25 1.04 20.79
C ARG A 158 -7.75 1.30 20.77
N GLY A 159 -7.24 1.80 19.66
CA GLY A 159 -5.87 2.31 19.54
C GLY A 159 -5.80 3.38 18.46
N GLY A 160 -4.60 3.88 18.20
CA GLY A 160 -4.41 4.84 17.13
C GLY A 160 -2.98 5.32 16.97
N LEU A 161 -2.74 5.99 15.87
CA LEU A 161 -1.54 6.77 15.61
C LEU A 161 -1.93 8.18 15.18
N PHE A 162 -1.09 9.14 15.49
CA PHE A 162 -1.25 10.52 15.03
C PHE A 162 0.11 11.21 14.97
N GLY A 163 0.18 12.35 14.28
CA GLY A 163 1.43 13.05 14.11
C GLY A 163 1.36 14.23 13.15
N THR A 164 2.54 14.70 12.77
CA THR A 164 2.74 15.86 11.88
C THR A 164 4.05 15.74 11.11
N TYR A 165 4.13 16.33 9.92
CA TYR A 165 5.40 16.58 9.24
C TYR A 165 6.07 17.88 9.70
N ASP A 166 5.35 18.78 10.36
CA ASP A 166 5.86 20.04 10.91
C ASP A 166 6.58 19.78 12.24
N LEU A 167 7.84 19.36 12.15
CA LEU A 167 8.64 18.92 13.30
C LEU A 167 8.77 19.96 14.42
N ASP A 168 8.75 21.24 14.05
CA ASP A 168 8.87 22.38 14.98
C ASP A 168 7.55 22.68 15.72
N ALA A 169 6.43 22.09 15.28
CA ALA A 169 5.09 22.37 15.77
C ALA A 169 4.57 21.30 16.74
N ALA A 170 5.43 20.44 17.30
CA ALA A 170 5.02 19.31 18.17
C ALA A 170 4.15 19.72 19.37
N ALA A 171 4.25 20.97 19.85
CA ALA A 171 3.46 21.51 20.95
C ALA A 171 2.08 22.09 20.54
N GLY A 172 1.76 22.14 19.24
CA GLY A 172 0.57 22.79 18.67
C GLY A 172 -0.20 21.94 17.65
N LEU A 173 -0.20 20.61 17.81
CA LEU A 173 -0.86 19.68 16.88
C LEU A 173 -2.35 20.02 16.70
N GLY A 174 -2.79 20.19 15.45
CA GLY A 174 -4.20 20.41 15.10
C GLY A 174 -4.68 21.85 15.19
N ALA A 175 -3.78 22.84 15.34
CA ALA A 175 -4.12 24.26 15.30
C ALA A 175 -3.16 25.03 14.38
N GLY A 176 -3.70 25.99 13.62
CA GLY A 176 -2.93 26.83 12.71
C GLY A 176 -2.49 26.12 11.43
N ASP A 177 -1.42 26.62 10.81
CA ASP A 177 -0.84 26.07 9.57
C ASP A 177 0.13 24.92 9.89
N VAL A 178 -0.42 23.80 10.37
CA VAL A 178 0.32 22.63 10.83
C VAL A 178 -0.30 21.38 10.21
N SER A 179 0.50 20.58 9.52
CA SER A 179 0.07 19.31 8.96
C SER A 179 -0.33 18.37 10.08
N PHE A 180 -1.37 17.58 9.86
CA PHE A 180 -1.85 16.64 10.87
C PHE A 180 -2.32 15.37 10.19
N TYR A 181 -2.01 14.24 10.81
CA TYR A 181 -2.64 12.99 10.43
C TYR A 181 -3.03 12.22 11.68
N SER A 182 -4.11 11.44 11.57
CA SER A 182 -4.45 10.45 12.57
C SER A 182 -5.17 9.28 11.95
N VAL A 183 -4.91 8.09 12.50
CA VAL A 183 -5.71 6.90 12.25
C VAL A 183 -6.03 6.30 13.60
N THR A 184 -7.30 6.28 13.97
CA THR A 184 -7.78 5.57 15.16
C THR A 184 -8.56 4.37 14.74
N TRP A 185 -8.42 3.27 15.48
CA TRP A 185 -9.15 2.04 15.20
C TRP A 185 -9.89 1.57 16.42
N GLU A 186 -11.07 1.00 16.19
CA GLU A 186 -11.89 0.41 17.23
C GLU A 186 -12.56 -0.89 16.79
N LYS A 187 -12.81 -1.76 17.77
CA LYS A 187 -13.54 -3.02 17.58
C LYS A 187 -14.38 -3.34 18.80
N ASP A 188 -15.65 -3.62 18.58
CA ASP A 188 -16.56 -4.09 19.62
C ASP A 188 -16.35 -5.58 19.89
N VAL A 189 -15.92 -5.91 21.11
CA VAL A 189 -15.57 -7.28 21.53
C VAL A 189 -16.84 -8.13 21.66
N ALA A 190 -17.96 -7.57 22.12
CA ALA A 190 -19.22 -8.30 22.26
C ALA A 190 -19.87 -8.65 20.91
N ALA A 191 -19.63 -7.85 19.86
CA ALA A 191 -20.11 -8.10 18.50
C ALA A 191 -19.27 -9.16 17.75
N SER A 192 -18.13 -9.56 18.30
CA SER A 192 -17.19 -10.51 17.66
C SER A 192 -17.76 -11.94 17.50
N GLY A 193 -18.82 -12.30 18.24
CA GLY A 193 -19.57 -13.54 18.04
C GLY A 193 -20.56 -13.51 16.87
N ARG A 194 -20.80 -12.34 16.25
CA ARG A 194 -21.73 -12.12 15.12
C ARG A 194 -21.09 -11.42 13.91
N GLY A 195 -19.77 -11.32 13.84
CA GLY A 195 -19.06 -10.70 12.70
C GLY A 195 -18.66 -9.24 12.87
N GLY A 196 -18.52 -8.71 14.10
CA GLY A 196 -17.98 -7.37 14.33
C GLY A 196 -16.52 -7.22 13.90
N GLY A 197 -16.28 -6.45 12.83
CA GLY A 197 -14.95 -6.11 12.29
C GLY A 197 -14.30 -4.89 12.95
N TRP A 198 -13.14 -4.47 12.43
CA TRP A 198 -12.50 -3.20 12.81
C TRP A 198 -13.13 -2.02 12.06
N ALA A 199 -13.25 -0.89 12.73
CA ALA A 199 -13.52 0.41 12.12
C ALA A 199 -12.30 1.31 12.29
N PHE A 200 -11.91 1.97 11.20
CA PHE A 200 -10.75 2.85 11.12
C PHE A 200 -11.22 4.27 10.79
N HIS A 201 -10.93 5.22 11.67
CA HIS A 201 -11.22 6.63 11.47
C HIS A 201 -9.93 7.35 11.12
N HIS A 202 -9.93 8.00 9.96
CA HIS A 202 -8.77 8.67 9.40
C HIS A 202 -9.03 10.16 9.34
N LYS A 203 -7.98 10.95 9.60
CA LYS A 203 -7.95 12.39 9.37
C LYS A 203 -6.61 12.78 8.79
N LEU A 204 -6.62 13.64 7.78
CA LEU A 204 -5.43 14.18 7.11
C LEU A 204 -5.62 15.67 6.85
N CYS A 205 -4.65 16.48 7.27
CA CYS A 205 -4.62 17.92 7.09
C CYS A 205 -3.26 18.32 6.50
N THR A 206 -3.27 19.14 5.45
CA THR A 206 -2.05 19.73 4.86
C THR A 206 -1.65 21.02 5.57
N SER A 207 -0.43 21.48 5.30
CA SER A 207 0.08 22.82 5.67
C SER A 207 0.77 23.47 4.49
N THR A 208 1.12 24.76 4.60
CA THR A 208 1.92 25.46 3.57
C THR A 208 3.26 24.76 3.34
N LYS A 209 3.86 24.18 4.39
CA LYS A 209 5.14 23.45 4.31
C LYS A 209 4.98 22.05 3.71
N TYR A 210 3.84 21.41 3.94
CA TYR A 210 3.49 20.08 3.45
C TYR A 210 2.14 20.10 2.72
N PRO A 211 2.09 20.71 1.52
CA PRO A 211 0.85 20.90 0.78
C PRO A 211 0.40 19.65 0.02
N TRP A 212 1.26 18.63 -0.07
CA TRP A 212 0.97 17.37 -0.75
C TRP A 212 1.19 16.19 0.18
N LEU A 213 0.09 15.61 0.67
CA LEU A 213 0.13 14.51 1.64
C LEU A 213 -0.82 13.39 1.22
N MET A 214 -0.47 12.15 1.55
CA MET A 214 -1.33 10.99 1.34
C MET A 214 -1.42 10.13 2.58
N LEU A 215 -2.61 9.57 2.83
CA LEU A 215 -2.88 8.67 3.95
C LEU A 215 -3.79 7.53 3.51
N TYR A 216 -3.30 6.30 3.67
CA TYR A 216 -4.02 5.08 3.28
C TYR A 216 -4.05 4.04 4.39
N LEU A 217 -5.17 3.32 4.48
CA LEU A 217 -5.17 1.99 5.07
C LEU A 217 -4.73 1.00 3.98
N ARG A 218 -3.69 0.23 4.26
CA ARG A 218 -3.09 -0.73 3.31
C ARG A 218 -3.27 -2.16 3.72
N SER A 219 -3.57 -2.98 2.72
CA SER A 219 -3.61 -4.44 2.81
C SER A 219 -2.54 -5.06 1.90
N ASP A 220 -1.27 -4.86 2.23
CA ASP A 220 -0.21 -5.47 1.43
C ASP A 220 -0.11 -6.98 1.68
N ALA A 221 0.53 -7.68 0.76
CA ALA A 221 0.86 -9.08 0.91
C ALA A 221 2.04 -9.30 1.87
N THR A 222 2.17 -10.52 2.38
CA THR A 222 3.34 -10.94 3.18
C THR A 222 4.59 -11.23 2.36
N ARG A 223 4.47 -11.25 1.02
CA ARG A 223 5.50 -11.57 0.03
C ARG A 223 5.18 -10.90 -1.29
N GLY A 224 6.22 -10.68 -2.09
CA GLY A 224 6.15 -10.04 -3.38
C GLY A 224 6.45 -8.55 -3.29
N PHE A 225 7.05 -8.07 -4.36
CA PHE A 225 7.31 -6.65 -4.60
C PHE A 225 5.97 -5.92 -4.70
N SER A 226 5.78 -4.91 -3.87
CA SER A 226 4.67 -3.97 -4.06
C SER A 226 5.15 -2.73 -4.79
N GLY A 227 4.22 -2.02 -5.40
CA GLY A 227 4.49 -0.85 -6.23
C GLY A 227 5.21 0.26 -5.47
N GLY A 228 6.53 0.18 -5.33
CA GLY A 228 7.36 1.14 -4.61
C GLY A 228 8.41 0.55 -3.66
N TYR A 229 8.36 -0.76 -3.40
CA TYR A 229 9.42 -1.46 -2.67
C TYR A 229 10.06 -2.50 -3.59
N HIS A 230 11.38 -2.37 -3.79
CA HIS A 230 12.21 -3.36 -4.49
C HIS A 230 12.59 -4.53 -3.55
N TYR A 231 11.72 -4.87 -2.60
CA TYR A 231 11.87 -5.95 -1.64
C TYR A 231 10.51 -6.49 -1.20
N ASP A 232 10.50 -7.69 -0.60
CA ASP A 232 9.28 -8.34 -0.09
C ASP A 232 8.57 -7.47 0.95
N THR A 233 7.28 -7.22 0.71
CA THR A 233 6.40 -6.55 1.68
C THR A 233 6.13 -7.43 2.90
N ARG A 234 5.86 -6.80 4.05
CA ARG A 234 5.42 -7.49 5.27
C ARG A 234 4.03 -7.05 5.65
N GLY A 235 3.07 -7.28 4.75
CA GLY A 235 1.65 -6.91 4.83
C GLY A 235 0.71 -7.98 5.39
N MET A 236 -0.57 -7.64 5.52
CA MET A 236 -1.60 -8.44 6.19
C MET A 236 -2.06 -9.67 5.40
N THR A 237 -1.84 -9.67 4.10
CA THR A 237 -2.43 -10.63 3.16
C THR A 237 -1.46 -11.77 2.86
N LYS A 238 -1.77 -12.99 3.33
CA LYS A 238 -0.90 -14.16 3.10
C LYS A 238 -1.04 -14.75 1.72
N THR A 239 -2.25 -14.72 1.18
CA THR A 239 -2.56 -15.16 -0.17
C THR A 239 -2.58 -13.95 -1.07
N VAL A 240 -1.57 -13.80 -1.94
CA VAL A 240 -1.54 -12.71 -2.92
C VAL A 240 -2.73 -12.88 -3.88
N PRO A 241 -3.70 -11.96 -3.90
CA PRO A 241 -4.81 -12.01 -4.83
C PRO A 241 -4.31 -11.91 -6.28
N GLU A 242 -4.93 -12.66 -7.17
CA GLU A 242 -4.55 -12.71 -8.57
C GLU A 242 -5.80 -12.51 -9.43
N SER A 243 -5.72 -11.61 -10.41
CA SER A 243 -6.83 -11.41 -11.35
C SER A 243 -7.07 -12.67 -12.20
N PRO A 244 -8.33 -12.99 -12.55
CA PRO A 244 -9.54 -12.23 -12.23
C PRO A 244 -10.20 -12.63 -10.89
N ASP A 245 -9.59 -13.53 -10.12
CA ASP A 245 -10.30 -14.36 -9.14
C ASP A 245 -10.24 -13.82 -7.70
N PHE A 246 -10.72 -12.59 -7.48
CA PHE A 246 -10.94 -12.07 -6.13
C PHE A 246 -11.90 -10.88 -6.09
N LYS A 247 -12.51 -10.68 -4.92
CA LYS A 247 -13.38 -9.55 -4.63
C LYS A 247 -12.92 -8.81 -3.38
N VAL A 248 -13.37 -7.58 -3.24
CA VAL A 248 -13.17 -6.78 -2.03
C VAL A 248 -14.52 -6.27 -1.55
N ARG A 249 -14.80 -6.48 -0.26
CA ARG A 249 -15.90 -5.84 0.44
C ARG A 249 -15.35 -4.78 1.37
N LEU A 250 -16.04 -3.66 1.47
CA LEU A 250 -15.71 -2.58 2.41
C LEU A 250 -16.91 -1.67 2.63
N THR A 251 -16.95 -0.97 3.75
CA THR A 251 -17.87 0.13 4.02
C THR A 251 -17.07 1.41 4.19
N LEU A 252 -17.39 2.42 3.39
CA LEU A 252 -16.72 3.71 3.35
C LEU A 252 -17.72 4.82 3.65
N ASP A 253 -17.32 5.70 4.56
CA ASP A 253 -18.02 6.94 4.90
C ASP A 253 -17.02 8.10 4.80
N VAL A 254 -17.08 8.88 3.72
CA VAL A 254 -16.27 10.09 3.56
C VAL A 254 -17.01 11.24 4.22
N LYS A 255 -16.43 11.80 5.29
CA LYS A 255 -17.01 12.92 6.02
C LYS A 255 -16.53 14.26 5.48
N GLN A 256 -15.27 14.30 5.03
CA GLN A 256 -14.66 15.48 4.43
C GLN A 256 -13.62 15.07 3.37
N GLY A 257 -13.60 15.78 2.24
CA GLY A 257 -12.97 15.30 1.01
C GLY A 257 -11.57 15.79 0.67
N GLY A 258 -10.90 16.63 1.47
CA GLY A 258 -9.54 17.12 1.14
C GLY A 258 -9.47 18.17 0.04
N GLY A 259 -10.57 18.87 -0.25
CA GLY A 259 -10.63 19.92 -1.26
C GLY A 259 -10.96 19.44 -2.68
N ARG A 260 -10.94 20.36 -3.66
CA ARG A 260 -11.28 20.05 -5.06
C ARG A 260 -10.19 19.29 -5.82
N ASN A 261 -8.95 19.41 -5.35
CA ASN A 261 -7.77 18.84 -6.01
C ASN A 261 -7.41 17.47 -5.43
N SER A 262 -8.02 17.05 -4.32
CA SER A 262 -7.73 15.73 -3.74
C SER A 262 -8.21 14.61 -4.66
N GLN A 263 -7.49 13.50 -4.58
CA GLN A 263 -7.90 12.24 -5.14
C GLN A 263 -8.15 11.29 -3.97
N PHE A 264 -9.39 10.89 -3.81
CA PHE A 264 -9.78 9.88 -2.84
C PHE A 264 -9.98 8.57 -3.58
N TYR A 265 -9.17 7.57 -3.25
CA TYR A 265 -9.22 6.27 -3.87
C TYR A 265 -10.16 5.36 -3.09
N LEU A 266 -11.28 4.99 -3.71
CA LEU A 266 -12.15 3.91 -3.21
C LEU A 266 -11.40 2.58 -3.20
N MET A 267 -10.52 2.40 -4.18
CA MET A 267 -9.60 1.29 -4.31
C MET A 267 -8.37 1.77 -5.06
N ASP A 268 -7.22 1.73 -4.41
CA ASP A 268 -5.89 1.86 -5.01
C ASP A 268 -5.24 0.47 -4.94
N MET A 269 -4.79 -0.04 -6.08
CA MET A 269 -4.21 -1.36 -6.20
C MET A 269 -2.77 -1.25 -6.70
N GLY A 270 -1.82 -1.79 -5.94
CA GLY A 270 -0.40 -1.81 -6.30
C GLY A 270 0.10 -3.20 -6.66
N SER A 271 0.95 -3.28 -7.69
CA SER A 271 1.64 -4.50 -8.11
C SER A 271 2.96 -4.21 -8.82
N CYS A 272 3.69 -5.27 -9.20
CA CYS A 272 4.94 -5.19 -9.93
C CYS A 272 5.08 -6.35 -10.95
N TRP A 273 5.39 -6.01 -12.20
CA TRP A 273 5.90 -6.96 -13.20
C TRP A 273 6.78 -6.25 -14.24
N LYS A 274 7.56 -6.98 -15.03
CA LYS A 274 8.38 -6.39 -16.11
C LYS A 274 7.54 -6.17 -17.37
N ASN A 275 7.99 -5.31 -18.28
CA ASN A 275 7.30 -5.05 -19.55
C ASN A 275 7.16 -6.29 -20.44
N ASP A 276 8.01 -7.31 -20.25
CA ASP A 276 7.95 -8.60 -20.96
C ASP A 276 7.09 -9.66 -20.25
N GLY A 277 6.38 -9.28 -19.18
CA GLY A 277 5.41 -10.12 -18.48
C GLY A 277 6.00 -11.02 -17.41
N ARG A 278 7.34 -11.03 -17.26
CA ARG A 278 7.98 -11.70 -16.14
C ARG A 278 7.65 -11.01 -14.82
N ALA A 279 7.69 -11.78 -13.74
CA ALA A 279 7.60 -11.23 -12.39
C ALA A 279 8.79 -10.29 -12.11
N CYS A 280 8.55 -9.32 -11.23
CA CYS A 280 9.63 -8.49 -10.70
C CYS A 280 10.63 -9.32 -9.87
N ASP A 281 11.89 -8.90 -9.91
CA ASP A 281 13.01 -9.55 -9.22
C ASP A 281 13.85 -8.57 -8.38
N GLY A 282 13.45 -7.30 -8.32
CA GLY A 282 14.15 -6.23 -7.60
C GLY A 282 15.09 -5.42 -8.47
N ASP A 283 15.25 -5.76 -9.75
CA ASP A 283 16.00 -4.93 -10.69
C ASP A 283 15.20 -3.68 -11.09
N THR A 284 15.48 -2.58 -10.39
CA THR A 284 14.80 -1.30 -10.60
C THR A 284 14.89 -0.75 -12.03
N ALA A 285 15.86 -1.18 -12.84
CA ALA A 285 15.99 -0.73 -14.23
C ALA A 285 14.96 -1.40 -15.17
N THR A 286 14.47 -2.59 -14.82
CA THR A 286 13.58 -3.38 -15.67
C THR A 286 12.22 -3.68 -15.03
N ASP A 287 12.13 -3.66 -13.71
CA ASP A 287 10.88 -3.75 -12.98
C ASP A 287 9.99 -2.55 -13.24
N VAL A 288 8.67 -2.77 -13.20
CA VAL A 288 7.67 -1.72 -13.36
C VAL A 288 6.59 -1.87 -12.31
N THR A 289 6.46 -0.82 -11.50
CA THR A 289 5.35 -0.63 -10.56
C THR A 289 4.07 -0.32 -11.32
N ARG A 290 2.95 -0.92 -10.92
CA ARG A 290 1.66 -0.68 -11.57
C ARG A 290 0.56 -0.38 -10.59
N TYR A 291 -0.23 0.63 -10.94
CA TYR A 291 -1.37 1.08 -10.16
C TYR A 291 -2.68 1.07 -10.95
N SER A 292 -3.75 0.73 -10.24
CA SER A 292 -5.14 0.94 -10.67
C SER A 292 -5.87 1.66 -9.54
N GLU A 293 -6.37 2.85 -9.84
CA GLU A 293 -6.86 3.79 -8.82
C GLU A 293 -8.27 4.29 -9.17
N MET A 294 -9.28 3.94 -8.38
CA MET A 294 -10.65 4.46 -8.56
C MET A 294 -10.85 5.74 -7.74
N ILE A 295 -10.87 6.90 -8.39
CA ILE A 295 -11.06 8.20 -7.73
C ILE A 295 -12.54 8.52 -7.59
N ILE A 296 -13.03 8.77 -6.38
CA ILE A 296 -14.45 9.08 -6.12
C ILE A 296 -14.75 10.55 -5.81
N ASN A 297 -13.74 11.42 -5.78
CA ASN A 297 -13.96 12.87 -5.66
C ASN A 297 -14.70 13.38 -6.93
N PRO A 298 -15.93 13.91 -6.82
CA PRO A 298 -16.73 14.34 -7.97
C PRO A 298 -16.11 15.52 -8.72
N ALA A 299 -15.22 16.29 -8.07
CA ALA A 299 -14.52 17.42 -8.67
C ALA A 299 -13.40 16.98 -9.63
N THR A 300 -12.94 15.73 -9.58
CA THR A 300 -11.86 15.24 -10.42
C THR A 300 -12.29 15.19 -11.90
N PRO A 301 -11.65 15.96 -12.80
CA PRO A 301 -12.02 15.98 -14.21
C PRO A 301 -11.55 14.71 -14.93
N ALA A 302 -12.14 14.36 -16.07
CA ALA A 302 -11.52 13.41 -16.98
C ALA A 302 -10.46 14.15 -17.81
N TRP A 303 -9.18 13.78 -17.70
CA TRP A 303 -8.14 14.31 -18.58
C TRP A 303 -8.10 13.54 -19.90
N CYS A 304 -8.30 12.21 -19.82
CA CYS A 304 -8.60 11.40 -20.99
C CYS A 304 -9.84 11.94 -21.72
N SER A 305 -9.65 12.37 -22.96
CA SER A 305 -10.70 12.98 -23.79
C SER A 305 -10.38 12.81 -25.28
N PRO A 306 -11.35 13.01 -26.19
CA PRO A 306 -11.09 12.99 -27.64
C PRO A 306 -9.98 13.95 -28.08
N SER A 307 -9.79 15.07 -27.38
CA SER A 307 -8.72 16.05 -27.64
C SER A 307 -7.38 15.71 -26.97
N ARG A 308 -7.37 14.79 -25.99
CA ARG A 308 -6.20 14.40 -25.19
C ARG A 308 -6.08 12.89 -25.13
N ILE A 309 -6.03 12.25 -26.31
CA ILE A 309 -5.90 10.79 -26.43
C ILE A 309 -4.55 10.28 -25.87
N ASP A 310 -3.56 11.16 -25.73
CA ASP A 310 -2.27 10.90 -25.07
C ASP A 310 -2.41 10.54 -23.60
N GLN A 311 -3.52 10.90 -22.97
CA GLN A 311 -3.85 10.62 -21.57
C GLN A 311 -4.85 9.46 -21.42
N CYS A 312 -5.20 8.79 -22.52
CA CYS A 312 -6.12 7.65 -22.54
C CYS A 312 -5.36 6.35 -22.73
N PRO A 313 -5.79 5.25 -22.08
CA PRO A 313 -5.24 3.94 -22.38
C PRO A 313 -5.54 3.59 -23.84
N PRO A 314 -4.60 2.97 -24.58
CA PRO A 314 -4.81 2.55 -25.96
C PRO A 314 -6.11 1.77 -26.20
N TRP A 315 -6.50 0.92 -25.25
CA TRP A 315 -7.69 0.09 -25.35
C TRP A 315 -8.51 0.11 -24.08
N HIS A 316 -9.83 0.14 -24.25
CA HIS A 316 -10.79 -0.24 -23.23
C HIS A 316 -11.24 -1.68 -23.53
N THR A 317 -11.33 -2.52 -22.49
CA THR A 317 -11.88 -3.89 -22.59
C THR A 317 -13.14 -3.95 -21.73
N PHE A 318 -14.26 -4.32 -22.32
CA PHE A 318 -15.50 -4.57 -21.59
C PHE A 318 -15.45 -5.95 -20.91
N ARG A 319 -16.29 -6.21 -19.91
CA ARG A 319 -16.31 -7.53 -19.22
C ARG A 319 -16.58 -8.71 -20.15
N ASN A 320 -17.28 -8.50 -21.26
CA ASN A 320 -17.50 -9.53 -22.28
C ASN A 320 -16.26 -9.81 -23.16
N GLY A 321 -15.12 -9.13 -22.90
CA GLY A 321 -13.86 -9.28 -23.61
C GLY A 321 -13.76 -8.46 -24.89
N SER A 322 -14.82 -7.78 -25.33
CA SER A 322 -14.76 -6.88 -26.49
C SER A 322 -13.87 -5.67 -26.19
N ARG A 323 -13.14 -5.21 -27.21
CA ARG A 323 -12.17 -4.13 -27.07
C ARG A 323 -12.49 -2.98 -28.01
N VAL A 324 -12.31 -1.77 -27.51
CA VAL A 324 -12.44 -0.53 -28.28
C VAL A 324 -11.17 0.28 -28.14
N HIS A 325 -10.63 0.71 -29.28
CA HIS A 325 -9.42 1.51 -29.34
C HIS A 325 -9.74 2.98 -29.00
N ARG A 326 -8.83 3.68 -28.33
CA ARG A 326 -8.99 5.11 -27.96
C ARG A 326 -9.17 6.10 -29.10
N ARG A 327 -8.98 5.66 -30.35
CA ARG A 327 -9.28 6.46 -31.56
C ARG A 327 -10.71 6.28 -32.08
N ASP A 328 -11.43 5.28 -31.58
CA ASP A 328 -12.84 5.11 -31.87
C ASP A 328 -13.67 5.98 -30.92
N GLY A 329 -13.77 7.26 -31.27
CA GLY A 329 -14.40 8.26 -30.40
C GLY A 329 -15.89 8.05 -30.14
N ALA A 330 -16.56 7.24 -30.97
CA ALA A 330 -17.98 6.94 -30.81
C ALA A 330 -18.25 5.91 -29.71
N ARG A 331 -17.28 5.02 -29.44
CA ARG A 331 -17.46 3.89 -28.52
C ARG A 331 -16.52 3.91 -27.31
N PHE A 332 -15.39 4.62 -27.39
CA PHE A 332 -14.43 4.63 -26.30
C PHE A 332 -14.96 5.45 -25.10
N PRO A 333 -14.96 4.89 -23.87
CA PRO A 333 -15.54 5.57 -22.72
C PRO A 333 -14.54 6.55 -22.09
N TYR A 334 -14.26 7.67 -22.76
CA TYR A 334 -13.29 8.67 -22.27
C TYR A 334 -13.54 9.12 -20.82
N GLY A 335 -14.81 9.37 -20.48
CA GLY A 335 -15.22 9.83 -19.14
C GLY A 335 -15.00 8.81 -18.02
N ALA A 336 -14.62 7.58 -18.35
CA ALA A 336 -14.31 6.53 -17.38
C ALA A 336 -12.88 6.62 -16.83
N TYR A 337 -12.03 7.46 -17.42
CA TYR A 337 -10.62 7.59 -17.09
C TYR A 337 -10.29 9.02 -16.69
N HIS A 338 -9.62 9.18 -15.54
CA HIS A 338 -8.95 10.43 -15.25
C HIS A 338 -7.72 10.53 -16.16
N VAL A 339 -6.78 9.59 -16.03
CA VAL A 339 -5.56 9.53 -16.85
C VAL A 339 -5.01 8.11 -16.92
N TYR A 340 -4.38 7.80 -18.04
CA TYR A 340 -3.42 6.73 -18.21
C TYR A 340 -2.05 7.33 -18.47
N CYS A 341 -1.01 6.82 -17.79
CA CYS A 341 0.37 7.12 -18.13
C CYS A 341 1.17 5.82 -18.29
N SER A 342 1.97 5.77 -19.36
CA SER A 342 2.83 4.63 -19.70
C SER A 342 4.09 4.59 -18.83
N PRO A 343 4.71 3.41 -18.65
CA PRO A 343 5.95 3.32 -17.91
C PRO A 343 7.11 3.95 -18.67
N GLY A 344 7.98 4.67 -17.96
CA GLY A 344 9.10 5.40 -18.56
C GLY A 344 10.12 4.53 -19.31
N ASN A 345 10.13 3.22 -19.02
CA ASN A 345 10.95 2.22 -19.72
C ASN A 345 10.18 1.43 -20.81
N ALA A 346 8.96 1.86 -21.19
CA ALA A 346 8.19 1.26 -22.27
C ALA A 346 8.72 1.67 -23.65
N ALA A 347 9.59 0.84 -24.23
CA ALA A 347 10.22 1.12 -25.52
C ALA A 347 9.25 1.13 -26.72
N ARG A 348 8.07 0.50 -26.58
CA ARG A 348 7.09 0.34 -27.67
C ARG A 348 5.70 0.84 -27.27
N ALA A 349 5.62 1.80 -26.35
CA ALA A 349 4.35 2.42 -25.96
C ALA A 349 3.68 3.07 -27.18
N GLU A 350 2.38 2.84 -27.35
CA GLU A 350 1.63 3.33 -28.49
C GLU A 350 1.50 4.85 -28.46
N GLN A 351 1.92 5.52 -29.53
CA GLN A 351 1.88 6.98 -29.63
C GLN A 351 0.54 7.52 -30.16
N PRO A 352 0.07 8.68 -29.68
CA PRO A 352 0.70 9.48 -28.61
C PRO A 352 0.46 8.89 -27.22
N THR A 353 1.41 9.05 -26.29
CA THR A 353 1.23 8.67 -24.88
C THR A 353 1.92 9.65 -23.96
N THR A 354 1.40 9.79 -22.73
CA THR A 354 2.09 10.44 -21.61
C THR A 354 2.83 9.39 -20.80
N TYR A 355 4.07 9.67 -20.43
CA TYR A 355 4.81 8.83 -19.48
C TYR A 355 4.55 9.28 -18.04
N CYS A 356 4.47 8.32 -17.11
CA CYS A 356 4.32 8.66 -15.70
C CYS A 356 5.53 9.44 -15.18
N ASP A 357 5.37 10.11 -14.03
CA ASP A 357 6.54 10.74 -13.41
C ASP A 357 7.59 9.68 -13.08
N ALA A 358 8.85 10.05 -13.21
CA ALA A 358 9.95 9.11 -13.13
C ALA A 358 10.52 8.94 -11.71
N TYR A 359 10.01 9.70 -10.73
CA TYR A 359 10.69 9.93 -9.44
C TYR A 359 9.89 9.45 -8.22
N SER A 360 8.57 9.22 -8.34
CA SER A 360 7.71 8.81 -7.22
C SER A 360 7.98 7.39 -6.75
N ASN A 361 8.61 6.56 -7.58
CA ASN A 361 8.98 5.18 -7.27
C ASN A 361 10.43 4.90 -7.69
N PRO A 362 11.13 3.94 -7.04
CA PRO A 362 12.52 3.64 -7.40
C PRO A 362 12.67 3.18 -8.85
N GLN A 363 11.72 2.39 -9.34
CA GLN A 363 11.60 1.90 -10.72
C GLN A 363 10.54 2.67 -11.51
N ALA A 364 10.48 2.45 -12.82
CA ALA A 364 9.41 2.99 -13.66
C ALA A 364 8.02 2.57 -13.15
N GLN A 365 7.03 3.42 -13.36
CA GLN A 365 5.66 3.17 -12.94
C GLN A 365 4.67 3.35 -14.09
N GLU A 366 3.56 2.62 -14.05
CA GLU A 366 2.42 2.77 -14.95
C GLU A 366 1.14 2.91 -14.11
N ILE A 367 0.33 3.93 -14.42
CA ILE A 367 -0.84 4.29 -13.63
C ILE A 367 -2.08 4.34 -14.53
N LEU A 368 -3.14 3.72 -14.04
CA LEU A 368 -4.51 3.86 -14.55
C LEU A 368 -5.38 4.49 -13.46
N GLN A 369 -5.71 5.76 -13.64
CA GLN A 369 -6.65 6.46 -12.77
C GLN A 369 -8.03 6.47 -13.42
N LEU A 370 -9.01 5.91 -12.70
CA LEU A 370 -10.38 5.66 -13.13
C LEU A 370 -11.33 6.64 -12.45
N LEU A 371 -12.45 6.90 -13.11
CA LEU A 371 -13.54 7.73 -12.60
C LEU A 371 -14.87 6.96 -12.61
N PRO A 372 -15.83 7.32 -11.74
CA PRO A 372 -17.18 6.76 -11.73
C PRO A 372 -17.81 6.85 -13.12
N HIS A 373 -18.22 5.70 -13.66
CA HIS A 373 -18.76 5.61 -15.01
C HIS A 373 -19.59 4.32 -15.19
N PRO A 374 -20.67 4.32 -16.01
CA PRO A 374 -21.54 3.15 -16.15
C PRO A 374 -20.84 1.86 -16.58
N VAL A 375 -19.75 1.96 -17.36
CA VAL A 375 -18.95 0.79 -17.79
C VAL A 375 -18.33 0.02 -16.63
N TRP A 376 -18.24 0.63 -15.44
CA TRP A 376 -17.71 0.00 -14.25
C TRP A 376 -18.78 -0.68 -13.38
N GLY A 377 -20.05 -0.40 -13.66
CA GLY A 377 -21.18 -0.86 -12.83
C GLY A 377 -21.29 -2.37 -12.74
N GLU A 378 -20.96 -3.09 -13.82
CA GLU A 378 -20.95 -4.55 -13.82
C GLU A 378 -19.93 -5.13 -12.83
N PHE A 379 -18.87 -4.41 -12.49
CA PHE A 379 -17.86 -4.80 -11.51
C PHE A 379 -18.20 -4.34 -10.08
N GLY A 380 -19.36 -3.72 -9.85
CA GLY A 380 -19.80 -3.20 -8.54
C GLY A 380 -19.24 -1.82 -8.19
N TYR A 381 -18.50 -1.19 -9.09
CA TYR A 381 -17.88 0.12 -8.89
C TYR A 381 -18.88 1.28 -9.11
N PRO A 382 -18.55 2.50 -8.63
CA PRO A 382 -19.36 3.69 -8.87
C PRO A 382 -19.68 3.93 -10.36
N THR A 383 -20.94 4.27 -10.65
CA THR A 383 -21.44 4.48 -12.02
C THR A 383 -21.65 5.96 -12.36
N ALA A 384 -21.67 6.83 -11.34
CA ALA A 384 -21.88 8.26 -11.50
C ALA A 384 -21.03 9.06 -10.51
N ARG A 385 -20.67 10.29 -10.89
CA ARG A 385 -19.93 11.22 -10.04
C ARG A 385 -20.68 11.47 -8.73
N GLY A 386 -19.96 11.48 -7.62
CA GLY A 386 -20.50 11.73 -6.28
C GLY A 386 -21.04 10.49 -5.56
N GLN A 387 -21.16 9.35 -6.25
CA GLN A 387 -21.56 8.09 -5.61
C GLN A 387 -20.46 7.60 -4.65
N GLY A 388 -20.81 7.39 -3.39
CA GLY A 388 -19.86 7.04 -2.32
C GLY A 388 -19.06 8.21 -1.76
N TRP A 389 -19.40 9.44 -2.14
CA TRP A 389 -18.74 10.65 -1.67
C TRP A 389 -19.39 11.22 -0.39
N VAL A 390 -19.02 12.44 -0.02
CA VAL A 390 -19.51 13.13 1.18
C VAL A 390 -21.05 13.14 1.23
N GLY A 391 -21.59 12.61 2.33
CA GLY A 391 -23.05 12.48 2.55
C GLY A 391 -23.68 11.22 1.97
N ASP A 392 -22.89 10.32 1.36
CA ASP A 392 -23.36 9.08 0.74
C ASP A 392 -22.53 7.87 1.23
N PRO A 393 -22.62 7.51 2.54
CA PRO A 393 -21.90 6.37 3.09
C PRO A 393 -22.41 5.06 2.47
N ARG A 394 -21.48 4.18 2.08
CA ARG A 394 -21.82 2.96 1.32
C ARG A 394 -21.01 1.75 1.72
N ALA A 395 -21.69 0.60 1.70
CA ALA A 395 -21.06 -0.70 1.60
C ALA A 395 -20.88 -1.08 0.12
N TRP A 396 -19.70 -1.56 -0.21
CA TRP A 396 -19.28 -1.95 -1.55
C TRP A 396 -18.98 -3.45 -1.61
N ASP A 397 -19.40 -4.10 -2.70
CA ASP A 397 -18.95 -5.45 -3.10
C ASP A 397 -18.33 -5.30 -4.49
N LEU A 398 -17.00 -5.15 -4.50
CA LEU A 398 -16.22 -4.82 -5.70
C LEU A 398 -15.64 -6.12 -6.29
N ASP A 399 -15.90 -6.35 -7.57
CA ASP A 399 -15.25 -7.40 -8.37
C ASP A 399 -13.88 -6.92 -8.87
N VAL A 400 -13.00 -6.69 -7.90
CA VAL A 400 -11.68 -6.07 -8.10
C VAL A 400 -10.81 -6.91 -9.04
N GLY A 401 -10.86 -8.23 -8.93
CA GLY A 401 -10.11 -9.13 -9.80
C GLY A 401 -10.58 -9.05 -11.25
N ALA A 402 -11.88 -9.13 -11.51
CA ALA A 402 -12.40 -9.04 -12.87
C ALA A 402 -12.16 -7.65 -13.49
N MET A 403 -12.35 -6.57 -12.71
CA MET A 403 -12.05 -5.21 -13.18
C MET A 403 -10.59 -5.09 -13.58
N SER A 404 -9.67 -5.44 -12.67
CA SER A 404 -8.23 -5.32 -12.91
C SER A 404 -7.72 -6.22 -14.03
N GLN A 405 -8.44 -7.29 -14.41
CA GLN A 405 -8.16 -8.08 -15.60
C GLN A 405 -8.54 -7.36 -16.91
N ALA A 406 -9.62 -6.58 -16.91
CA ALA A 406 -10.12 -5.85 -18.08
C ALA A 406 -9.28 -4.59 -18.40
N LEU A 407 -8.64 -4.01 -17.38
CA LEU A 407 -7.80 -2.83 -17.54
C LEU A 407 -6.59 -3.06 -18.47
N TYR A 408 -6.19 -2.00 -19.16
CA TYR A 408 -5.02 -1.99 -20.04
C TYR A 408 -3.74 -1.70 -19.24
N PHE A 409 -2.81 -2.63 -19.26
CA PHE A 409 -1.44 -2.40 -18.80
C PHE A 409 -0.49 -2.70 -19.96
N TYR A 410 0.54 -1.87 -20.10
CA TYR A 410 1.54 -1.99 -21.16
C TYR A 410 2.29 -3.32 -21.03
N GLN A 411 2.49 -3.92 -22.20
CA GLN A 411 3.18 -5.19 -22.39
C GLN A 411 3.95 -5.09 -23.71
N ASP A 412 5.20 -5.53 -23.72
CA ASP A 412 6.03 -5.55 -24.93
C ASP A 412 5.39 -6.47 -25.98
N PRO A 413 5.21 -6.01 -27.23
CA PRO A 413 4.73 -6.82 -28.34
C PRO A 413 5.45 -8.17 -28.46
N GLY A 414 4.66 -9.25 -28.58
CA GLY A 414 5.17 -10.61 -28.77
C GLY A 414 5.61 -11.33 -27.49
N THR A 415 5.48 -10.70 -26.32
CA THR A 415 5.82 -11.33 -25.04
C THR A 415 4.61 -12.01 -24.39
N PRO A 416 4.82 -13.03 -23.52
CA PRO A 416 3.73 -13.67 -22.80
C PRO A 416 2.98 -12.70 -21.89
N PRO A 417 1.64 -12.83 -21.74
CA PRO A 417 0.88 -11.98 -20.83
C PRO A 417 1.37 -12.09 -19.38
N ALA A 418 1.52 -10.95 -18.70
CA ALA A 418 1.81 -10.92 -17.28
C ALA A 418 0.70 -11.57 -16.44
N ARG A 419 1.10 -12.26 -15.37
CA ARG A 419 0.18 -12.66 -14.31
C ARG A 419 -0.03 -11.50 -13.34
N ARG A 420 -1.27 -11.04 -13.21
CA ARG A 420 -1.61 -9.84 -12.43
C ARG A 420 -1.85 -10.20 -10.96
N ARG A 421 -0.77 -10.20 -10.19
CA ARG A 421 -0.76 -10.47 -8.74
C ARG A 421 -0.73 -9.18 -7.97
N TRP A 422 -1.78 -8.87 -7.23
CA TRP A 422 -1.93 -7.60 -6.54
C TRP A 422 -1.39 -7.69 -5.13
N THR A 423 -0.20 -7.15 -4.93
CA THR A 423 0.52 -7.23 -3.65
C THR A 423 0.13 -6.11 -2.69
N SER A 424 -0.73 -5.18 -3.12
CA SER A 424 -1.23 -4.08 -2.30
C SER A 424 -2.65 -3.68 -2.72
N LEU A 425 -3.52 -3.49 -1.73
CA LEU A 425 -4.91 -3.06 -1.88
C LEU A 425 -5.21 -2.04 -0.79
N ASP A 426 -5.48 -0.82 -1.21
CA ASP A 426 -5.41 0.37 -0.38
C ASP A 426 -6.67 1.23 -0.53
N VAL A 427 -7.01 1.95 0.55
CA VAL A 427 -8.12 2.91 0.56
C VAL A 427 -7.67 4.14 1.32
N GLY A 428 -7.92 5.32 0.76
CA GLY A 428 -7.64 6.59 1.41
C GLY A 428 -7.50 7.72 0.41
N THR A 429 -6.75 8.75 0.77
CA THR A 429 -6.72 9.98 0.00
C THR A 429 -5.31 10.52 -0.19
N GLU A 430 -5.12 11.13 -1.35
CA GLU A 430 -4.02 12.01 -1.70
C GLU A 430 -4.55 13.43 -1.84
N ILE A 431 -4.06 14.35 -1.01
CA ILE A 431 -4.37 15.77 -1.09
C ILE A 431 -3.23 16.45 -1.85
N TYR A 432 -3.51 16.97 -3.03
CA TYR A 432 -2.56 17.72 -3.84
C TYR A 432 -2.46 19.19 -3.42
N VAL A 433 -1.42 19.86 -3.93
CA VAL A 433 -1.15 21.28 -3.71
C VAL A 433 -2.40 22.14 -3.96
N SER A 434 -2.64 23.03 -3.01
CA SER A 434 -3.80 23.92 -2.91
C SER A 434 -3.32 25.33 -2.52
N ASP A 435 -4.16 26.34 -2.73
CA ASP A 435 -3.94 27.72 -2.27
C ASP A 435 -4.21 27.91 -0.77
N ARG A 436 -4.66 26.85 -0.08
CA ARG A 436 -4.93 26.81 1.35
C ARG A 436 -4.69 25.42 1.94
N ALA A 437 -4.57 25.34 3.26
CA ALA A 437 -4.61 24.06 3.96
C ALA A 437 -5.95 23.36 3.70
N GLU A 438 -5.88 22.07 3.40
CA GLU A 438 -7.01 21.21 3.09
C GLU A 438 -7.09 20.07 4.10
N GLU A 439 -8.30 19.62 4.37
CA GLU A 439 -8.58 18.57 5.35
C GLU A 439 -9.50 17.49 4.76
N ALA A 440 -9.17 16.23 5.04
CA ALA A 440 -9.99 15.07 4.74
C ALA A 440 -10.24 14.25 6.01
N GLU A 441 -11.45 13.71 6.13
CA GLU A 441 -11.85 12.79 7.21
C GLU A 441 -12.74 11.69 6.64
N TRP A 442 -12.47 10.43 7.00
CA TRP A 442 -13.29 9.30 6.59
C TRP A 442 -13.23 8.14 7.59
N THR A 443 -14.24 7.28 7.52
CA THR A 443 -14.29 6.02 8.25
C THR A 443 -14.33 4.85 7.27
N LEU A 444 -13.52 3.83 7.54
CA LEU A 444 -13.45 2.58 6.77
C LEU A 444 -13.71 1.40 7.71
N SER A 445 -14.58 0.49 7.30
CA SER A 445 -14.86 -0.75 8.05
C SER A 445 -15.22 -1.90 7.13
N GLY A 446 -15.23 -3.13 7.65
CA GLY A 446 -15.61 -4.32 6.89
C GLY A 446 -14.73 -4.57 5.65
N PHE A 447 -13.44 -4.22 5.72
CA PHE A 447 -12.49 -4.37 4.62
C PHE A 447 -12.02 -5.82 4.50
N ASP A 448 -12.73 -6.61 3.68
CA ASP A 448 -12.51 -8.03 3.48
C ASP A 448 -12.05 -8.32 2.04
N ILE A 449 -10.96 -9.07 1.90
CA ILE A 449 -10.48 -9.59 0.61
C ILE A 449 -10.91 -11.04 0.48
N LEU A 450 -11.72 -11.32 -0.54
CA LEU A 450 -12.34 -12.63 -0.76
C LEU A 450 -11.67 -13.32 -1.95
N VAL A 451 -10.92 -14.40 -1.65
CA VAL A 451 -10.25 -15.24 -2.65
C VAL A 451 -10.89 -16.64 -2.64
N PRO A 452 -11.25 -17.24 -3.79
CA PRO A 452 -11.85 -18.57 -3.83
C PRO A 452 -10.94 -19.69 -3.28
N ASP A 453 -11.51 -20.64 -2.52
CA ASP A 453 -10.79 -21.75 -1.88
C ASP A 453 -9.96 -22.62 -2.85
N LYS A 454 -10.43 -22.76 -4.10
CA LYS A 454 -9.72 -23.54 -5.13
C LYS A 454 -8.37 -22.91 -5.49
N CYS A 455 -8.28 -21.58 -5.47
CA CYS A 455 -7.04 -20.84 -5.74
C CYS A 455 -6.01 -20.94 -4.61
N ILE A 456 -6.47 -21.09 -3.36
CA ILE A 456 -5.58 -21.28 -2.20
C ILE A 456 -4.86 -22.64 -2.30
N LYS A 457 -5.57 -23.68 -2.74
CA LYS A 457 -5.03 -25.05 -2.88
C LYS A 457 -4.07 -25.21 -4.06
N SER A 458 -4.25 -24.48 -5.17
CA SER A 458 -3.34 -24.52 -6.33
C SER A 458 -2.03 -23.78 -6.06
N GLN A 459 -2.07 -22.62 -5.39
CA GLN A 459 -0.86 -21.89 -5.01
C GLN A 459 0.04 -22.66 -4.03
N GLN A 460 -0.53 -23.50 -3.16
CA GLN A 460 0.23 -24.38 -2.25
C GLN A 460 0.90 -25.57 -2.94
N ARG A 461 0.49 -25.93 -4.17
CA ARG A 461 0.97 -27.12 -4.90
C ARG A 461 1.93 -26.81 -6.05
N ALA A 462 2.30 -25.55 -6.27
CA ALA A 462 3.15 -25.12 -7.39
C ALA A 462 2.68 -25.64 -8.76
N SER A 463 1.36 -25.79 -8.96
CA SER A 463 0.77 -26.18 -10.23
C SER A 463 -0.20 -25.12 -10.73
N ASN A 464 -0.06 -24.78 -12.01
CA ASN A 464 -0.74 -23.79 -12.84
C ASN A 464 -2.18 -23.41 -12.46
N SER A 465 -2.50 -22.14 -12.74
CA SER A 465 -3.82 -21.57 -13.11
C SER A 465 -5.05 -22.01 -12.28
N CYS A 466 -5.88 -21.07 -11.84
CA CYS A 466 -7.15 -21.42 -11.19
C CYS A 466 -8.15 -22.14 -12.12
N TRP A 467 -7.83 -22.31 -13.42
CA TRP A 467 -8.58 -23.10 -14.41
C TRP A 467 -7.67 -23.73 -15.46
#